data_AF-A0A818ZW03-F1
#
_entry.id   AF-A0A818ZW03-F1
#
_cell.length_a   1.000
_cell.length_b   1.000
_cell.length_c   1.000
_cell.angle_alpha   90.00
_cell.angle_beta   90.00
_cell.angle_gamma   90.00
#
_symmetry.space_group_name_H-M   'P 1'
#
loop_
_entity.id
_entity.type
_entity.pdbx_description
1 polymer ?
#
loop_
_entity_poly.entity_id
_entity_poly.type
_entity_poly.pdbx_seq_one_letter_code
_entity_poly.pdbx_strand_id
1 'polypeptide(L)'
;MSFIIHPTYAEQQHEIESILSKLSIETIDKVLEPLGLRCMKFERLQTSGRINFLYNLQTQLILQSNVTCDNEFILKISNPHRYWRHYRTQNEVYTMQHLYEHTTIPLPKILAYSCDSQTSILECEFILMEKIHGNTLEHVIDQMSDDSLMKTATEMIDYVKQLHEINLPQMNQIGSFCSKTLHLGGYVLDGPTLGPFHTPKEFILAHLQWSIQSIEIDSQLFEIAKHLLSPLQEIIKDIENDEYLSNMKYTFHMTHTDLNTSNIIVDEITGKILAIIDWESCAMTFDESDMKFYAHWSDNEERKEEIKSLLPSNWVNESSNDITYIKPYLDVMYSAMWTTFYSSTWFESEQQVLEHMKYFVQDTEKVIIKLNKVSS
;
A
#
# COMPACT_ATOMS: atom_id res chain seq x y z
N MET A 1 -8.23 6.77 -35.29
CA MET A 1 -9.24 6.94 -34.22
C MET A 1 -8.73 8.05 -33.32
N SER A 2 -9.47 9.13 -33.18
CA SER A 2 -9.21 10.15 -32.17
C SER A 2 -9.43 9.50 -30.81
N PHE A 3 -8.35 9.27 -30.06
CA PHE A 3 -8.46 8.78 -28.69
C PHE A 3 -9.15 9.86 -27.85
N ILE A 4 -10.23 9.47 -27.20
CA ILE A 4 -11.02 10.33 -26.32
C ILE A 4 -10.25 10.36 -25.01
N ILE A 5 -9.68 11.52 -24.68
CA ILE A 5 -9.06 11.80 -23.38
C ILE A 5 -9.92 11.18 -22.28
N HIS A 6 -9.37 10.21 -21.54
CA HIS A 6 -10.07 9.64 -20.39
C HIS A 6 -10.41 10.77 -19.41
N PRO A 7 -11.70 11.03 -19.10
CA PRO A 7 -12.10 12.17 -18.26
C PRO A 7 -11.37 12.19 -16.93
N THR A 8 -11.21 11.03 -16.29
CA THR A 8 -10.52 10.92 -15.00
C THR A 8 -9.02 11.24 -15.08
N TYR A 9 -8.33 10.97 -16.20
CA TYR A 9 -6.91 11.31 -16.34
C TYR A 9 -6.73 12.82 -16.43
N ALA A 10 -7.47 13.49 -17.32
CA ALA A 10 -7.31 14.94 -17.51
C ALA A 10 -7.82 15.74 -16.32
N GLU A 11 -8.94 15.36 -15.72
CA GLU A 11 -9.45 15.99 -14.50
C GLU A 11 -8.46 15.85 -13.35
N GLN A 12 -7.89 14.66 -13.18
CA GLN A 12 -6.90 14.42 -12.15
C GLN A 12 -5.60 15.19 -12.40
N GLN A 13 -5.08 15.22 -13.64
CA GLN A 13 -3.89 16.00 -13.95
C GLN A 13 -4.11 17.49 -13.66
N HIS A 14 -5.29 18.02 -14.01
CA HIS A 14 -5.64 19.40 -13.69
C HIS A 14 -5.69 19.65 -12.17
N GLU A 15 -6.24 18.71 -11.39
CA GLU A 15 -6.27 18.81 -9.92
C GLU A 15 -4.85 18.73 -9.32
N ILE A 16 -3.99 17.84 -9.83
CA ILE A 16 -2.58 17.74 -9.44
C ILE A 16 -1.86 19.06 -9.73
N GLU A 17 -1.95 19.57 -10.97
CA GLU A 17 -1.33 20.84 -11.36
C GLU A 17 -1.82 21.98 -10.47
N SER A 18 -3.12 22.02 -10.16
CA SER A 18 -3.71 23.00 -9.25
C SER A 18 -3.11 22.92 -7.85
N ILE A 19 -3.02 21.72 -7.25
CA ILE A 19 -2.40 21.51 -5.93
C ILE A 19 -0.92 21.92 -5.95
N LEU A 20 -0.16 21.42 -6.92
CA LEU A 20 1.28 21.65 -7.00
C LEU A 20 1.62 23.12 -7.29
N SER A 21 0.78 23.84 -8.05
CA SER A 21 0.98 25.26 -8.36
C SER A 21 0.86 26.17 -7.13
N LYS A 22 0.15 25.71 -6.08
CA LYS A 22 -0.02 26.44 -4.82
C LYS A 22 1.12 26.19 -3.85
N LEU A 23 1.92 25.13 -4.07
CA LEU A 23 3.00 24.76 -3.18
C LEU A 23 4.17 25.75 -3.29
N SER A 24 4.39 26.48 -2.21
CA SER A 24 5.43 27.48 -2.05
C SER A 24 6.02 27.44 -0.64
N ILE A 25 7.16 28.10 -0.43
CA ILE A 25 7.75 28.26 0.91
C ILE A 25 6.72 28.88 1.88
N GLU A 26 5.99 29.92 1.45
CA GLU A 26 4.98 30.59 2.29
C GLU A 26 3.85 29.63 2.73
N THR A 27 3.35 28.80 1.82
CA THR A 27 2.31 27.83 2.17
C THR A 27 2.83 26.70 3.07
N ILE A 28 4.06 26.24 2.84
CA ILE A 28 4.70 25.21 3.66
C ILE A 28 4.99 25.77 5.07
N ASP A 29 5.39 27.04 5.18
CA ASP A 29 5.62 27.71 6.46
C ASP A 29 4.37 27.71 7.35
N LYS A 30 3.17 27.81 6.78
CA LYS A 30 1.92 27.71 7.57
C LYS A 30 1.76 26.34 8.25
N VAL A 31 2.33 25.28 7.68
CA VAL A 31 2.34 23.94 8.28
C VAL A 31 3.45 23.82 9.33
N LEU A 32 4.59 24.50 9.12
CA LEU A 32 5.78 24.43 9.97
C LEU A 32 5.75 25.38 11.18
N GLU A 33 5.06 26.52 11.08
CA GLU A 33 5.02 27.55 12.13
C GLU A 33 4.53 27.02 13.49
N PRO A 34 3.46 26.18 13.57
CA PRO A 34 3.05 25.57 14.84
C PRO A 34 4.13 24.68 15.48
N LEU A 35 5.08 24.20 14.68
CA LEU A 35 6.22 23.37 15.13
C LEU A 35 7.45 24.24 15.48
N GLY A 36 7.36 25.57 15.35
CA GLY A 36 8.48 26.48 15.55
C GLY A 36 9.54 26.40 14.45
N LEU A 37 9.15 25.98 13.24
CA LEU A 37 10.04 25.76 12.11
C LEU A 37 9.71 26.73 10.97
N ARG A 38 10.71 27.01 10.14
CA ARG A 38 10.57 27.69 8.83
C ARG A 38 11.22 26.86 7.74
N CYS A 39 10.62 26.84 6.56
CA CYS A 39 11.13 26.24 5.35
C CYS A 39 12.20 27.13 4.75
N MET A 40 13.39 26.57 4.54
CA MET A 40 14.50 27.24 3.85
C MET A 40 14.49 26.89 2.37
N LYS A 41 14.18 25.62 2.07
CA LYS A 41 14.16 25.06 0.72
C LYS A 41 13.30 23.81 0.73
N PHE A 42 12.63 23.54 -0.38
CA PHE A 42 11.99 22.25 -0.61
C PHE A 42 12.24 21.76 -2.02
N GLU A 43 12.45 20.46 -2.17
CA GLU A 43 12.73 19.83 -3.46
C GLU A 43 11.93 18.55 -3.62
N ARG A 44 11.31 18.37 -4.79
CA ARG A 44 10.61 17.13 -5.10
C ARG A 44 11.62 16.00 -5.20
N LEU A 45 11.40 14.93 -4.44
CA LEU A 45 12.20 13.72 -4.56
C LEU A 45 11.81 12.99 -5.85
N GLN A 46 12.82 12.58 -6.61
CA GLN A 46 12.62 11.64 -7.70
C GLN A 46 12.63 10.24 -7.12
N THR A 47 11.44 9.71 -6.85
CA THR A 47 11.26 8.36 -6.34
C THR A 47 10.72 7.44 -7.43
N SER A 48 10.99 6.15 -7.29
CA SER A 48 10.30 5.10 -8.05
C SER A 48 8.81 5.07 -7.74
N GLY A 49 8.42 5.45 -6.50
CA GLY A 49 7.03 5.66 -6.09
C GLY A 49 6.36 6.79 -6.88
N ARG A 50 5.32 6.45 -7.65
CA ARG A 50 4.66 7.35 -8.63
C ARG A 50 3.34 7.94 -8.14
N ILE A 51 2.85 7.48 -6.99
CA ILE A 51 1.47 7.73 -6.58
C ILE A 51 1.37 9.06 -5.82
N ASN A 52 2.17 9.21 -4.76
CA ASN A 52 2.20 10.39 -3.92
C ASN A 52 3.39 11.29 -4.28
N PHE A 53 3.27 12.59 -4.03
CA PHE A 53 4.34 13.54 -4.31
C PHE A 53 5.18 13.76 -3.06
N LEU A 54 6.42 13.30 -3.09
CA LEU A 54 7.35 13.41 -1.96
C LEU A 54 8.27 14.62 -2.13
N TYR A 55 8.40 15.42 -1.08
CA TYR A 55 9.26 16.59 -1.04
C TYR A 55 10.21 16.52 0.17
N ASN A 56 11.50 16.70 -0.09
CA ASN A 56 12.48 16.95 0.96
C ASN A 56 12.41 18.41 1.38
N LEU A 57 12.16 18.68 2.66
CA LEU A 57 12.14 20.02 3.24
C LEU A 57 13.43 20.23 4.04
N GLN A 58 14.18 21.28 3.71
CA GLN A 58 15.22 21.81 4.56
C GLN A 58 14.61 22.92 5.42
N THR A 59 14.71 22.77 6.73
CA THR A 59 14.04 23.64 7.69
C THR A 59 15.00 24.17 8.75
N GLN A 60 14.60 25.25 9.38
CA GLN A 60 15.35 25.89 10.45
C GLN A 60 14.43 26.18 11.63
N LEU A 61 14.93 25.93 12.84
CA LEU A 61 14.25 26.28 14.09
C LEU A 61 14.20 27.80 14.28
N ILE A 62 13.01 28.31 14.60
CA ILE A 62 12.77 29.73 14.89
C ILE A 62 13.11 29.96 16.38
N LEU A 63 14.38 30.14 16.69
CA LEU A 63 14.85 30.50 18.02
C LEU A 63 15.05 32.03 18.15
N GLN A 64 14.74 32.59 19.33
CA GLN A 64 15.01 34.01 19.66
C GLN A 64 16.51 34.33 19.80
N SER A 65 17.37 33.31 19.81
CA SER A 65 18.84 33.41 19.87
C SER A 65 19.44 32.69 18.66
N ASN A 66 20.47 33.28 18.03
CA ASN A 66 21.19 32.87 16.79
C ASN A 66 21.74 31.41 16.72
N VAL A 67 20.99 30.41 17.17
CA VAL A 67 21.29 28.99 17.02
C VAL A 67 20.43 28.47 15.87
N THR A 68 21.08 28.07 14.79
CA THR A 68 20.46 27.46 13.62
C THR A 68 20.80 25.98 13.62
N CYS A 69 19.84 25.11 13.82
CA CYS A 69 19.98 23.70 13.48
C CYS A 69 19.16 23.45 12.22
N ASP A 70 19.84 22.94 11.20
CA ASP A 70 19.20 22.53 9.96
C ASP A 70 18.58 21.16 10.19
N ASN A 71 17.26 21.07 10.04
CA ASN A 71 16.51 19.83 10.15
C ASN A 71 15.90 19.48 8.79
N GLU A 72 15.92 18.21 8.43
CA GLU A 72 15.26 17.74 7.22
C GLU A 72 13.99 16.95 7.52
N PHE A 73 12.95 17.20 6.73
CA PHE A 73 11.65 16.53 6.85
C PHE A 73 11.16 16.07 5.48
N ILE A 74 10.26 15.08 5.48
CA ILE A 74 9.55 14.66 4.28
C ILE A 74 8.12 15.21 4.33
N LEU A 75 7.73 15.95 3.29
CA LEU A 75 6.35 16.29 3.00
C LEU A 75 5.82 15.35 1.91
N LYS A 76 4.93 14.45 2.28
CA LYS A 76 4.18 13.57 1.38
C LYS A 76 2.84 14.24 1.08
N ILE A 77 2.62 14.65 -0.16
CA ILE A 77 1.32 15.13 -0.65
C ILE A 77 0.61 13.95 -1.30
N SER A 78 -0.59 13.65 -0.80
CA SER A 78 -1.38 12.52 -1.30
C SER A 78 -1.84 12.78 -2.73
N ASN A 79 -1.93 11.70 -3.48
CA ASN A 79 -2.62 11.68 -4.74
C ASN A 79 -4.10 12.10 -4.58
N PRO A 80 -4.60 13.09 -5.35
CA PRO A 80 -5.98 13.54 -5.23
C PRO A 80 -7.00 12.61 -5.92
N HIS A 81 -6.56 11.47 -6.50
CA HIS A 81 -7.47 10.52 -7.15
C HIS A 81 -8.64 10.16 -6.23
N ARG A 82 -9.84 10.01 -6.80
CA ARG A 82 -11.05 9.60 -6.06
C ARG A 82 -10.87 8.31 -5.26
N TYR A 83 -10.05 7.37 -5.76
CA TYR A 83 -9.72 6.13 -5.03
C TYR A 83 -8.74 6.30 -3.86
N TRP A 84 -7.97 7.39 -3.84
CA TRP A 84 -6.94 7.62 -2.83
C TRP A 84 -7.39 8.62 -1.77
N ARG A 85 -8.10 9.66 -2.21
CA ARG A 85 -8.54 10.79 -1.41
C ARG A 85 -9.32 10.32 -0.18
N HIS A 86 -9.04 10.95 0.95
CA HIS A 86 -9.53 10.76 2.31
C HIS A 86 -9.07 9.47 2.97
N TYR A 87 -9.08 8.36 2.23
CA TYR A 87 -8.85 7.05 2.81
C TYR A 87 -7.37 6.77 3.07
N ARG A 88 -6.50 6.89 2.06
CA ARG A 88 -5.10 6.41 2.13
C ARG A 88 -4.26 7.16 3.14
N THR A 89 -4.31 8.50 3.09
CA THR A 89 -3.65 9.38 4.06
C THR A 89 -4.09 9.06 5.48
N GLN A 90 -5.39 8.86 5.67
CA GLN A 90 -5.96 8.58 6.98
C GLN A 90 -5.52 7.22 7.50
N ASN A 91 -5.58 6.19 6.66
CA ASN A 91 -5.14 4.83 6.99
C ASN A 91 -3.66 4.82 7.39
N GLU A 92 -2.79 5.47 6.61
CA GLU A 92 -1.35 5.57 6.88
C GLU A 92 -1.08 6.24 8.24
N VAL A 93 -1.67 7.42 8.49
CA VAL A 93 -1.44 8.18 9.72
C VAL A 93 -1.90 7.41 10.95
N TYR A 94 -3.11 6.84 10.93
CA TYR A 94 -3.66 6.15 12.10
C TYR A 94 -2.96 4.82 12.36
N THR A 95 -2.59 4.11 11.31
CA THR A 95 -1.73 2.93 11.40
C THR A 95 -0.40 3.28 12.06
N MET A 96 0.34 4.24 11.52
CA MET A 96 1.65 4.61 12.04
C MET A 96 1.59 5.10 13.49
N GLN A 97 0.56 5.88 13.86
CA GLN A 97 0.35 6.30 15.25
C GLN A 97 0.13 5.11 16.18
N HIS A 98 -0.70 4.14 15.78
CA HIS A 98 -0.94 2.94 16.57
C HIS A 98 0.33 2.10 16.72
N LEU A 99 1.05 1.86 15.62
CA LEU A 99 2.29 1.08 15.63
C LEU A 99 3.37 1.74 16.48
N TYR A 100 3.50 3.06 16.43
CA TYR A 100 4.44 3.82 17.25
C TYR A 100 4.19 3.63 18.76
N GLU A 101 2.93 3.47 19.18
CA GLU A 101 2.55 3.29 20.58
C GLU A 101 2.66 1.84 21.07
N HIS A 102 2.55 0.85 20.17
CA HIS A 102 2.35 -0.55 20.54
C HIS A 102 3.45 -1.51 20.08
N THR A 103 4.40 -1.05 19.27
CA THR A 103 5.47 -1.89 18.70
C THR A 103 6.83 -1.21 18.84
N THR A 104 7.90 -1.95 18.54
CA THR A 104 9.25 -1.40 18.35
C THR A 104 9.61 -1.24 16.88
N ILE A 105 8.63 -1.33 15.98
CA ILE A 105 8.85 -1.15 14.54
C ILE A 105 9.38 0.28 14.33
N PRO A 106 10.54 0.44 13.66
CA PRO A 106 11.08 1.77 13.42
C PRO A 106 10.23 2.47 12.35
N LEU A 107 9.71 3.65 12.68
CA LEU A 107 8.81 4.44 11.85
C LEU A 107 9.29 5.89 11.80
N PRO A 108 9.12 6.60 10.67
CA PRO A 108 9.27 8.06 10.65
C PRO A 108 8.23 8.70 11.58
N LYS A 109 8.66 9.61 12.45
CA LYS A 109 7.71 10.33 13.30
C LYS A 109 6.87 11.31 12.48
N ILE A 110 5.55 11.20 12.60
CA ILE A 110 4.61 12.18 12.01
C ILE A 110 4.64 13.46 12.85
N LEU A 111 4.87 14.61 12.20
CA LEU A 111 4.87 15.92 12.84
C LEU A 111 3.57 16.69 12.61
N ALA A 112 3.00 16.59 11.41
CA ALA A 112 1.72 17.21 11.05
C ALA A 112 1.08 16.44 9.89
N TYR A 113 -0.23 16.51 9.75
CA TYR A 113 -0.94 15.88 8.64
C TYR A 113 -2.31 16.55 8.42
N SER A 114 -2.87 16.36 7.24
CA SER A 114 -4.30 16.56 6.97
C SER A 114 -4.83 15.42 6.12
N CYS A 115 -5.92 14.80 6.56
CA CYS A 115 -6.63 13.75 5.83
C CYS A 115 -7.85 14.28 5.06
N ASP A 116 -8.11 15.59 5.14
CA ASP A 116 -9.20 16.22 4.40
C ASP A 116 -8.69 17.48 3.69
N SER A 117 -8.59 17.38 2.37
CA SER A 117 -8.26 18.48 1.46
C SER A 117 -9.11 19.75 1.63
N GLN A 118 -10.38 19.66 2.04
CA GLN A 118 -11.28 20.83 2.15
C GLN A 118 -10.96 21.69 3.37
N THR A 119 -10.44 21.06 4.43
CA THR A 119 -10.06 21.74 5.68
C THR A 119 -8.55 21.97 5.78
N SER A 120 -7.78 21.40 4.85
CA SER A 120 -6.33 21.47 4.82
C SER A 120 -5.80 22.87 4.51
N ILE A 121 -4.76 23.27 5.24
CA ILE A 121 -4.02 24.52 5.00
C ILE A 121 -3.36 24.53 3.60
N LEU A 122 -3.01 23.34 3.08
CA LEU A 122 -2.43 23.19 1.74
C LEU A 122 -3.48 22.90 0.67
N GLU A 123 -4.78 22.89 1.01
CA GLU A 123 -5.89 22.51 0.13
C GLU A 123 -5.74 21.11 -0.48
N CYS A 124 -4.92 20.27 0.13
CA CYS A 124 -4.67 18.89 -0.24
C CYS A 124 -4.41 18.03 1.00
N GLU A 125 -4.48 16.72 0.84
CA GLU A 125 -4.08 15.79 1.89
C GLU A 125 -2.56 15.68 1.93
N PHE A 126 -2.01 15.65 3.13
CA PHE A 126 -0.56 15.57 3.32
C PHE A 126 -0.17 14.90 4.63
N ILE A 127 1.07 14.42 4.66
CA ILE A 127 1.78 13.98 5.86
C ILE A 127 3.14 14.67 5.86
N LEU A 128 3.44 15.38 6.95
CA LEU A 128 4.76 15.88 7.27
C LEU A 128 5.38 14.94 8.31
N MET A 129 6.52 14.34 7.97
CA MET A 129 7.19 13.35 8.82
C MET A 129 8.72 13.55 8.86
N GLU A 130 9.38 12.95 9.84
CA GLU A 130 10.84 12.90 9.93
C GLU A 130 11.46 12.32 8.65
N LYS A 131 12.58 12.90 8.22
CA LYS A 131 13.41 12.27 7.19
C LYS A 131 14.33 11.25 7.85
N ILE A 132 14.26 10.01 7.38
CA ILE A 132 15.16 8.94 7.82
C ILE A 132 16.40 8.96 6.93
N HIS A 133 17.57 9.11 7.55
CA HIS A 133 18.85 9.14 6.85
C HIS A 133 19.39 7.71 6.70
N GLY A 134 19.15 7.13 5.53
CA GLY A 134 19.63 5.81 5.13
C GLY A 134 19.28 5.55 3.67
N ASN A 135 19.59 4.36 3.17
CA ASN A 135 19.23 3.93 1.82
C ASN A 135 18.08 2.94 1.88
N THR A 136 17.24 2.91 0.85
CA THR A 136 16.27 1.82 0.72
C THR A 136 17.01 0.51 0.54
N LEU A 137 16.50 -0.58 1.10
CA LEU A 137 17.09 -1.90 0.95
C LEU A 137 17.22 -2.27 -0.52
N GLU A 138 16.22 -1.93 -1.35
CA GLU A 138 16.26 -2.11 -2.81
C GLU A 138 17.55 -1.58 -3.45
N HIS A 139 18.06 -0.43 -2.97
CA HIS A 139 19.23 0.20 -3.56
C HIS A 139 20.55 -0.49 -3.17
N VAL A 140 20.60 -1.03 -1.95
CA VAL A 140 21.86 -1.46 -1.32
C VAL A 140 21.97 -2.96 -1.10
N ILE A 141 20.88 -3.72 -1.28
CA ILE A 141 20.81 -5.15 -0.96
C ILE A 141 21.94 -5.96 -1.60
N ASP A 142 22.27 -5.69 -2.87
CA ASP A 142 23.33 -6.38 -3.61
C ASP A 142 24.76 -6.04 -3.14
N GLN A 143 24.90 -4.96 -2.36
CA GLN A 143 26.19 -4.49 -1.84
C GLN A 143 26.38 -4.81 -0.36
N MET A 144 25.34 -5.26 0.34
CA MET A 144 25.39 -5.63 1.74
C MET A 144 26.18 -6.93 1.94
N SER A 145 26.86 -7.03 3.08
CA SER A 145 27.47 -8.30 3.48
C SER A 145 26.39 -9.33 3.87
N ASP A 146 26.71 -10.62 3.75
CA ASP A 146 25.82 -11.70 4.21
C ASP A 146 25.37 -11.48 5.66
N ASP A 147 26.28 -11.07 6.56
CA ASP A 147 25.96 -10.85 7.97
C ASP A 147 25.02 -9.65 8.17
N SER A 148 25.22 -8.56 7.43
CA SER A 148 24.34 -7.39 7.46
C SER A 148 22.94 -7.75 6.96
N LEU A 149 22.87 -8.51 5.85
CA LEU A 149 21.60 -8.94 5.29
C LEU A 149 20.84 -9.91 6.20
N MET A 150 21.55 -10.84 6.83
CA MET A 150 20.98 -11.74 7.83
C MET A 150 20.40 -10.99 9.02
N LYS A 151 21.07 -9.92 9.48
CA LYS A 151 20.55 -9.07 10.53
C LYS A 151 19.29 -8.31 10.09
N THR A 152 19.28 -7.76 8.87
CA THR A 152 18.08 -7.12 8.29
C THR A 152 16.91 -8.10 8.25
N ALA A 153 17.12 -9.33 7.76
CA ALA A 153 16.08 -10.36 7.70
C ALA A 153 15.58 -10.73 9.10
N THR A 154 16.48 -10.84 10.08
CA THR A 154 16.12 -11.16 11.48
C THR A 154 15.26 -10.08 12.11
N GLU A 155 15.65 -8.80 11.98
CA GLU A 155 14.86 -7.67 12.46
C GLU A 155 13.49 -7.62 11.76
N MET A 156 13.45 -7.87 10.45
CA MET A 156 12.19 -7.89 9.69
C MET A 156 11.24 -8.99 10.16
N ILE A 157 11.74 -10.21 10.39
CA ILE A 157 10.94 -11.30 10.97
C ILE A 157 10.36 -10.90 12.32
N ASP A 158 11.16 -10.24 13.17
CA ASP A 158 10.70 -9.74 14.46
C ASP A 158 9.59 -8.69 14.33
N TYR A 159 9.74 -7.73 13.42
CA TYR A 159 8.72 -6.70 13.18
C TYR A 159 7.41 -7.25 12.63
N VAL A 160 7.46 -8.21 11.70
CA VAL A 160 6.24 -8.87 11.19
C VAL A 160 5.57 -9.68 12.31
N LYS A 161 6.33 -10.34 13.20
CA LYS A 161 5.75 -11.00 14.39
C LYS A 161 5.01 -10.00 15.29
N GLN A 162 5.66 -8.87 15.61
CA GLN A 162 5.04 -7.82 16.41
C GLN A 162 3.75 -7.31 15.78
N LEU A 163 3.73 -7.12 14.46
CA LEU A 163 2.53 -6.69 13.72
C LEU A 163 1.39 -7.71 13.86
N HIS A 164 1.69 -9.00 13.73
CA HIS A 164 0.70 -10.07 13.84
C HIS A 164 0.19 -10.29 15.28
N GLU A 165 0.95 -9.86 16.28
CA GLU A 165 0.57 -9.92 17.70
C GLU A 165 -0.32 -8.75 18.15
N ILE A 166 -0.56 -7.75 17.29
CA ILE A 166 -1.46 -6.63 17.60
C ILE A 166 -2.89 -7.13 17.75
N ASN A 167 -3.44 -6.94 18.95
CA ASN A 167 -4.78 -7.39 19.29
C ASN A 167 -5.79 -6.24 19.19
N LEU A 168 -6.57 -6.20 18.10
CA LEU A 168 -7.66 -5.22 17.91
C LEU A 168 -9.02 -5.81 18.29
N PRO A 169 -10.02 -5.03 18.74
CA PRO A 169 -11.35 -5.58 19.06
C PRO A 169 -12.04 -6.33 17.91
N GLN A 170 -11.58 -6.14 16.67
CA GLN A 170 -12.14 -6.66 15.43
C GLN A 170 -11.22 -7.72 14.76
N MET A 171 -10.33 -8.40 15.51
CA MET A 171 -9.20 -9.19 14.95
C MET A 171 -9.55 -10.21 13.87
N ASN A 172 -10.77 -10.72 13.83
CA ASN A 172 -11.12 -11.80 12.90
C ASN A 172 -12.01 -11.36 11.74
N GLN A 173 -11.76 -10.16 11.24
CA GLN A 173 -12.39 -9.61 10.04
C GLN A 173 -11.31 -9.14 9.07
N ILE A 174 -11.59 -9.26 7.77
CA ILE A 174 -10.78 -8.66 6.71
C ILE A 174 -11.25 -7.23 6.52
N GLY A 175 -10.32 -6.29 6.41
CA GLY A 175 -10.68 -4.94 6.06
C GLY A 175 -9.57 -3.93 6.27
N SER A 176 -9.87 -2.74 5.81
CA SER A 176 -8.98 -1.59 5.78
C SER A 176 -9.34 -0.63 6.92
N PHE A 177 -8.36 0.08 7.52
CA PHE A 177 -8.65 0.92 8.70
C PHE A 177 -9.22 2.29 8.32
N CYS A 178 -10.36 2.67 8.89
CA CYS A 178 -11.08 3.91 8.56
C CYS A 178 -11.23 4.89 9.72
N SER A 179 -10.54 4.69 10.84
CA SER A 179 -10.64 5.59 11.99
C SER A 179 -9.42 5.53 12.91
N LYS A 180 -9.28 6.53 13.79
CA LYS A 180 -8.20 6.61 14.80
C LYS A 180 -8.17 5.42 15.75
N THR A 181 -9.33 4.82 16.01
CA THR A 181 -9.47 3.62 16.85
C THR A 181 -9.33 2.33 16.05
N LEU A 182 -8.84 2.42 14.81
CA LEU A 182 -8.63 1.31 13.89
C LEU A 182 -9.88 0.45 13.65
N HIS A 183 -11.06 1.08 13.58
CA HIS A 183 -12.23 0.40 13.02
C HIS A 183 -12.00 0.05 11.56
N LEU A 184 -12.39 -1.17 11.19
CA LEU A 184 -12.34 -1.68 9.83
C LEU A 184 -13.52 -1.17 9.00
N GLY A 185 -13.26 -0.98 7.70
CA GLY A 185 -14.26 -0.72 6.69
C GLY A 185 -14.17 0.66 6.08
N GLY A 186 -15.34 1.24 5.79
CA GLY A 186 -15.46 2.50 5.07
C GLY A 186 -15.68 2.32 3.57
N TYR A 187 -15.81 3.44 2.89
CA TYR A 187 -16.02 3.50 1.45
C TYR A 187 -15.02 4.47 0.84
N VAL A 188 -14.43 4.04 -0.26
CA VAL A 188 -13.65 4.91 -1.13
C VAL A 188 -14.58 5.40 -2.24
N LEU A 189 -14.48 6.67 -2.63
CA LEU A 189 -15.28 7.20 -3.71
C LEU A 189 -14.97 6.43 -5.01
N ASP A 190 -16.03 5.87 -5.59
CA ASP A 190 -16.02 4.98 -6.76
C ASP A 190 -15.33 3.62 -6.55
N GLY A 191 -14.67 3.38 -5.40
CA GLY A 191 -13.86 2.19 -5.10
C GLY A 191 -14.63 1.01 -4.53
N PRO A 192 -13.96 -0.14 -4.35
CA PRO A 192 -14.57 -1.28 -3.69
C PRO A 192 -14.84 -0.97 -2.21
N THR A 193 -15.72 -1.74 -1.59
CA THR A 193 -15.91 -1.69 -0.14
C THR A 193 -14.63 -2.14 0.58
N LEU A 194 -14.29 -1.44 1.65
CA LEU A 194 -13.09 -1.69 2.45
C LEU A 194 -13.32 -2.69 3.60
N GLY A 195 -14.46 -3.38 3.58
CA GLY A 195 -14.91 -4.28 4.65
C GLY A 195 -15.78 -3.55 5.71
N PRO A 196 -15.87 -4.11 6.93
CA PRO A 196 -15.28 -5.38 7.35
C PRO A 196 -15.97 -6.59 6.71
N PHE A 197 -15.19 -7.61 6.36
CA PHE A 197 -15.67 -8.91 5.90
C PHE A 197 -15.40 -9.96 6.96
N HIS A 198 -16.36 -10.85 7.22
CA HIS A 198 -16.22 -11.89 8.25
C HIS A 198 -15.57 -13.16 7.70
N THR A 199 -15.64 -13.35 6.39
CA THR A 199 -15.09 -14.52 5.72
C THR A 199 -14.34 -14.10 4.46
N PRO A 200 -13.35 -14.88 4.02
CA PRO A 200 -12.73 -14.67 2.72
C PRO A 200 -13.70 -14.75 1.55
N LYS A 201 -14.74 -15.59 1.66
CA LYS A 201 -15.81 -15.68 0.66
C LYS A 201 -16.52 -14.34 0.48
N GLU A 202 -16.89 -13.68 1.58
CA GLU A 202 -17.49 -12.34 1.54
C GLU A 202 -16.54 -11.32 0.88
N PHE A 203 -15.26 -11.36 1.28
CA PHE A 203 -14.23 -10.49 0.72
C PHE A 203 -14.09 -10.66 -0.79
N ILE A 204 -13.93 -11.90 -1.28
CA ILE A 204 -13.74 -12.19 -2.70
C ILE A 204 -14.98 -11.82 -3.52
N LEU A 205 -16.18 -12.22 -3.06
CA LEU A 205 -17.42 -11.94 -3.77
C LEU A 205 -17.66 -10.44 -3.91
N ALA A 206 -17.48 -9.66 -2.84
CA ALA A 206 -17.70 -8.23 -2.88
C ALA A 206 -16.79 -7.52 -3.90
N HIS A 207 -15.52 -7.93 -3.96
CA HIS A 207 -14.55 -7.32 -4.88
C HIS A 207 -14.75 -7.77 -6.33
N LEU A 208 -15.06 -9.04 -6.59
CA LEU A 208 -15.41 -9.51 -7.94
C LEU A 208 -16.68 -8.84 -8.47
N GLN A 209 -17.71 -8.70 -7.63
CA GLN A 209 -18.94 -7.99 -7.98
C GLN A 209 -18.66 -6.52 -8.30
N TRP A 210 -17.84 -5.84 -7.50
CA TRP A 210 -17.40 -4.48 -7.79
C TRP A 210 -16.64 -4.41 -9.12
N SER A 211 -15.72 -5.34 -9.40
CA SER A 211 -14.99 -5.35 -10.66
C SER A 211 -15.91 -5.53 -11.88
N ILE A 212 -16.90 -6.41 -11.80
CA ILE A 212 -17.92 -6.57 -12.85
C ILE A 212 -18.70 -5.27 -13.06
N GLN A 213 -19.19 -4.65 -12.00
CA GLN A 213 -19.96 -3.39 -12.08
C GLN A 213 -19.11 -2.27 -12.68
N SER A 214 -17.83 -2.17 -12.28
CA SER A 214 -16.87 -1.23 -12.84
C SER A 214 -16.66 -1.44 -14.34
N ILE A 215 -16.56 -2.70 -14.80
CA ILE A 215 -16.47 -3.02 -16.23
C ILE A 215 -17.73 -2.60 -16.99
N GLU A 216 -18.91 -2.80 -16.42
CA GLU A 216 -20.19 -2.49 -17.07
C GLU A 216 -20.47 -0.99 -17.19
N ILE A 217 -20.04 -0.21 -16.20
CA ILE A 217 -20.31 1.24 -16.14
C ILE A 217 -19.29 2.05 -16.93
N ASP A 218 -18.01 1.64 -16.94
CA ASP A 218 -16.96 2.35 -17.66
C ASP A 218 -16.90 1.91 -19.13
N SER A 219 -17.33 2.79 -20.04
CA SER A 219 -17.36 2.50 -21.48
C SER A 219 -16.00 2.12 -22.10
N GLN A 220 -14.88 2.64 -21.58
CA GLN A 220 -13.56 2.32 -22.13
C GLN A 220 -13.08 0.96 -21.63
N LEU A 221 -13.27 0.69 -20.33
CA LEU A 221 -13.04 -0.62 -19.75
C LEU A 221 -13.90 -1.68 -20.43
N PHE A 222 -15.18 -1.39 -20.63
CA PHE A 222 -16.13 -2.30 -21.25
C PHE A 222 -15.63 -2.78 -22.61
N GLU A 223 -15.15 -1.87 -23.46
CA GLU A 223 -14.68 -2.25 -24.79
C GLU A 223 -13.51 -3.23 -24.77
N ILE A 224 -12.60 -3.11 -23.81
CA ILE A 224 -11.43 -3.98 -23.70
C ILE A 224 -11.68 -5.23 -22.85
N ALA A 225 -12.61 -5.20 -21.90
CA ALA A 225 -12.77 -6.23 -20.86
C ALA A 225 -14.13 -6.93 -20.85
N LYS A 226 -15.10 -6.56 -21.70
CA LYS A 226 -16.44 -7.19 -21.72
C LYS A 226 -16.43 -8.72 -21.86
N HIS A 227 -15.38 -9.28 -22.46
CA HIS A 227 -15.22 -10.74 -22.59
C HIS A 227 -14.92 -11.43 -21.25
N LEU A 228 -14.45 -10.69 -20.23
CA LEU A 228 -14.22 -11.19 -18.86
C LEU A 228 -15.52 -11.29 -18.05
N LEU A 229 -16.60 -10.60 -18.43
CA LEU A 229 -17.84 -10.54 -17.65
C LEU A 229 -18.45 -11.93 -17.41
N SER A 230 -18.60 -12.73 -18.47
CA SER A 230 -19.19 -14.08 -18.34
C SER A 230 -18.31 -15.02 -17.51
N PRO A 231 -16.99 -15.13 -17.74
CA PRO A 231 -16.11 -15.92 -16.88
C PRO A 231 -16.14 -15.49 -15.40
N LEU A 232 -16.10 -14.18 -15.11
CA LEU A 232 -16.14 -13.68 -13.73
C LEU A 232 -17.48 -13.99 -13.05
N GLN A 233 -18.59 -13.90 -13.79
CA GLN A 233 -19.92 -14.29 -13.29
C GLN A 233 -20.04 -15.80 -13.01
N GLU A 234 -19.37 -16.64 -13.81
CA GLU A 234 -19.30 -18.09 -13.55
C GLU A 234 -18.50 -18.38 -12.27
N ILE A 235 -17.34 -17.73 -12.10
CA ILE A 235 -16.52 -17.87 -10.89
C ILE A 235 -17.27 -17.41 -9.63
N ILE A 236 -18.03 -16.31 -9.71
CA ILE A 236 -18.90 -15.88 -8.60
C ILE A 236 -19.89 -16.99 -8.22
N LYS A 237 -20.56 -17.62 -9.20
CA LYS A 237 -21.50 -18.72 -8.93
C LYS A 237 -20.79 -19.92 -8.30
N ASP A 238 -19.57 -20.23 -8.74
CA ASP A 238 -18.79 -21.33 -8.17
C ASP A 238 -18.46 -21.03 -6.69
N ILE A 239 -17.99 -19.82 -6.38
CA ILE A 239 -17.69 -19.40 -5.01
C ILE A 239 -18.95 -19.38 -4.14
N GLU A 240 -20.09 -18.91 -4.67
CA GLU A 240 -21.37 -18.90 -3.97
C GLU A 240 -21.81 -20.32 -3.57
N ASN A 241 -21.57 -21.31 -4.43
CA ASN A 241 -21.89 -22.71 -4.18
C ASN A 241 -20.81 -23.48 -3.40
N ASP A 242 -19.64 -22.88 -3.17
CA ASP A 242 -18.54 -23.50 -2.44
C ASP A 242 -18.80 -23.49 -0.92
N GLU A 243 -19.18 -24.67 -0.40
CA GLU A 243 -19.37 -24.89 1.04
C GLU A 243 -18.06 -24.90 1.82
N TYR A 244 -16.94 -25.25 1.19
CA TYR A 244 -15.63 -25.28 1.85
C TYR A 244 -15.15 -23.87 2.18
N LEU A 245 -15.24 -22.94 1.23
CA LEU A 245 -14.94 -21.51 1.44
C LEU A 245 -15.81 -20.88 2.53
N SER A 246 -17.04 -21.37 2.69
CA SER A 246 -18.00 -20.85 3.67
C SER A 246 -17.70 -21.31 5.11
N ASN A 247 -17.07 -22.48 5.27
CA ASN A 247 -16.79 -23.09 6.58
C ASN A 247 -15.32 -22.99 7.00
N MET A 248 -14.50 -22.40 6.14
CA MET A 248 -13.08 -22.20 6.33
C MET A 248 -12.79 -21.35 7.57
N LYS A 249 -11.81 -21.77 8.36
CA LYS A 249 -11.39 -21.02 9.54
C LYS A 249 -10.09 -20.30 9.25
N TYR A 250 -10.15 -18.98 9.31
CA TYR A 250 -8.99 -18.11 9.16
C TYR A 250 -8.79 -17.25 10.38
N THR A 251 -7.52 -16.97 10.60
CA THR A 251 -7.05 -15.88 11.45
C THR A 251 -6.57 -14.78 10.52
N PHE A 252 -6.97 -13.54 10.79
CA PHE A 252 -6.46 -12.38 10.08
C PHE A 252 -5.55 -11.59 10.99
N HIS A 253 -4.50 -11.02 10.42
CA HIS A 253 -3.51 -10.24 11.13
C HIS A 253 -3.44 -8.85 10.54
N MET A 254 -3.05 -7.88 11.37
CA MET A 254 -2.63 -6.60 10.85
C MET A 254 -1.41 -6.85 9.96
N THR A 255 -1.45 -6.34 8.74
CA THR A 255 -0.48 -6.65 7.68
C THR A 255 -0.15 -5.35 6.96
N HIS A 256 1.11 -5.14 6.60
CA HIS A 256 1.58 -3.99 5.83
C HIS A 256 0.98 -4.02 4.41
N THR A 257 0.89 -5.21 3.81
CA THR A 257 0.30 -5.52 2.47
C THR A 257 1.09 -5.03 1.25
N ASP A 258 1.99 -4.06 1.44
CA ASP A 258 2.96 -3.63 0.43
C ASP A 258 4.40 -3.68 0.95
N LEU A 259 4.74 -4.73 1.71
CA LEU A 259 6.07 -4.87 2.29
C LEU A 259 7.05 -5.37 1.23
N ASN A 260 7.90 -4.46 0.74
CA ASN A 260 8.89 -4.74 -0.29
C ASN A 260 10.22 -4.01 0.03
N THR A 261 11.30 -4.33 -0.70
CA THR A 261 12.64 -3.79 -0.43
C THR A 261 12.74 -2.27 -0.60
N SER A 262 11.83 -1.63 -1.35
CA SER A 262 11.81 -0.17 -1.49
C SER A 262 11.18 0.54 -0.28
N ASN A 263 10.35 -0.17 0.49
CA ASN A 263 9.65 0.34 1.68
C ASN A 263 10.44 0.13 2.99
N ILE A 264 11.71 -0.26 2.90
CA ILE A 264 12.58 -0.53 4.04
C ILE A 264 13.83 0.32 3.92
N ILE A 265 14.08 1.17 4.91
CA ILE A 265 15.30 1.98 4.98
C ILE A 265 16.27 1.31 5.94
N VAL A 266 17.52 1.11 5.51
CA VAL A 266 18.53 0.39 6.27
C VAL A 266 19.83 1.18 6.39
N ASP A 267 20.62 0.83 7.41
CA ASP A 267 22.06 1.05 7.45
C ASP A 267 22.74 -0.15 6.75
N GLU A 268 23.27 0.09 5.55
CA GLU A 268 23.89 -0.93 4.70
C GLU A 268 25.10 -1.62 5.33
N ILE A 269 25.81 -0.91 6.22
CA ILE A 269 27.00 -1.44 6.89
C ILE A 269 26.56 -2.37 8.01
N THR A 270 25.66 -1.90 8.86
CA THR A 270 25.29 -2.65 10.08
C THR A 270 24.13 -3.61 9.90
N GLY A 271 23.40 -3.55 8.78
CA GLY A 271 22.19 -4.34 8.55
C GLY A 271 21.00 -3.96 9.45
N LYS A 272 21.07 -2.79 10.09
CA LYS A 272 20.00 -2.32 10.98
C LYS A 272 18.90 -1.69 10.14
N ILE A 273 17.64 -2.05 10.42
CA ILE A 273 16.49 -1.36 9.84
C ILE A 273 16.29 -0.04 10.57
N LEU A 274 16.33 1.06 9.80
CA LEU A 274 16.18 2.43 10.29
C LEU A 274 14.73 2.91 10.22
N ALA A 275 13.95 2.40 9.26
CA ALA A 275 12.51 2.60 9.18
C ALA A 275 11.83 1.63 8.22
N ILE A 276 10.56 1.33 8.51
CA ILE A 276 9.59 0.77 7.55
C ILE A 276 8.61 1.89 7.19
N ILE A 277 8.38 2.11 5.91
CA ILE A 277 7.61 3.24 5.37
C ILE A 277 6.46 2.77 4.46
N ASP A 278 5.59 3.70 4.09
CA ASP A 278 4.47 3.51 3.15
C ASP A 278 3.34 2.59 3.65
N TRP A 279 2.82 2.91 4.84
CA TRP A 279 1.75 2.15 5.51
C TRP A 279 0.34 2.42 4.97
N GLU A 280 0.18 3.09 3.82
CA GLU A 280 -1.13 3.52 3.30
C GLU A 280 -2.05 2.36 2.89
N SER A 281 -1.48 1.17 2.69
CA SER A 281 -2.20 -0.07 2.36
C SER A 281 -2.45 -0.99 3.54
N CYS A 282 -1.96 -0.64 4.74
CA CYS A 282 -2.09 -1.49 5.91
C CYS A 282 -3.55 -1.88 6.16
N ALA A 283 -3.77 -3.16 6.44
CA ALA A 283 -5.10 -3.76 6.57
C ALA A 283 -5.06 -4.96 7.52
N MET A 284 -6.23 -5.34 8.03
CA MET A 284 -6.45 -6.67 8.58
C MET A 284 -6.70 -7.64 7.42
N THR A 285 -5.80 -8.58 7.17
CA THR A 285 -5.89 -9.50 6.04
C THR A 285 -5.05 -10.76 6.28
N PHE A 286 -4.84 -11.54 5.21
CA PHE A 286 -3.97 -12.70 5.17
C PHE A 286 -2.51 -12.30 5.36
N ASP A 287 -1.81 -13.05 6.20
CA ASP A 287 -0.44 -12.84 6.64
C ASP A 287 0.64 -13.16 5.57
N GLU A 288 0.29 -13.96 4.56
CA GLU A 288 1.23 -14.41 3.52
C GLU A 288 1.98 -13.28 2.81
N SER A 289 1.35 -12.11 2.68
CA SER A 289 1.94 -10.97 1.95
C SER A 289 3.22 -10.44 2.60
N ASP A 290 3.33 -10.53 3.94
CA ASP A 290 4.50 -10.01 4.67
C ASP A 290 5.48 -11.13 5.11
N MET A 291 5.07 -12.40 5.03
CA MET A 291 5.80 -13.52 5.63
C MET A 291 6.93 -14.11 4.79
N LYS A 292 7.00 -13.87 3.48
CA LYS A 292 7.93 -14.59 2.59
C LYS A 292 8.76 -13.68 1.68
N PHE A 293 8.60 -12.36 1.77
CA PHE A 293 9.24 -11.45 0.82
C PHE A 293 10.78 -11.43 0.93
N TYR A 294 11.33 -11.70 2.13
CA TYR A 294 12.77 -11.74 2.38
C TYR A 294 13.47 -13.07 2.01
N ALA A 295 12.72 -14.11 1.63
CA ALA A 295 13.30 -15.41 1.29
C ALA A 295 14.25 -15.39 0.06
N HIS A 296 14.16 -14.32 -0.75
CA HIS A 296 14.93 -14.13 -1.98
C HIS A 296 16.08 -13.13 -1.83
N TRP A 297 16.34 -12.65 -0.62
CA TRP A 297 17.32 -11.57 -0.40
C TRP A 297 18.76 -12.03 -0.49
N SER A 298 19.05 -13.29 -0.15
CA SER A 298 20.39 -13.85 -0.21
C SER A 298 20.44 -14.93 -1.28
N ASP A 299 21.50 -14.96 -2.09
CA ASP A 299 21.78 -16.05 -3.03
C ASP A 299 22.48 -17.25 -2.35
N ASN A 300 22.89 -17.10 -1.10
CA ASN A 300 23.57 -18.14 -0.33
C ASN A 300 22.55 -19.12 0.26
N GLU A 301 22.53 -20.35 -0.24
CA GLU A 301 21.59 -21.39 0.22
C GLU A 301 21.69 -21.71 1.72
N GLU A 302 22.89 -21.65 2.31
CA GLU A 302 23.07 -21.87 3.75
C GLU A 302 22.35 -20.78 4.56
N ARG A 303 22.44 -19.53 4.10
CA ARG A 303 21.76 -18.38 4.73
C ARG A 303 20.27 -18.40 4.50
N LYS A 304 19.79 -18.86 3.34
CA LYS A 304 18.36 -19.09 3.11
C LYS A 304 17.79 -20.09 4.13
N GLU A 305 18.50 -21.20 4.37
CA GLU A 305 18.09 -22.18 5.37
C GLU A 305 18.16 -21.61 6.80
N GLU A 306 19.15 -20.77 7.09
CA GLU A 306 19.24 -20.06 8.38
C GLU A 306 18.04 -19.11 8.58
N ILE A 307 17.69 -18.27 7.59
CA ILE A 307 16.51 -17.40 7.63
C ILE A 307 15.24 -18.24 7.83
N LYS A 308 15.09 -19.33 7.06
CA LYS A 308 13.94 -20.25 7.22
C LYS A 308 13.85 -20.82 8.64
N SER A 309 14.98 -21.06 9.30
CA SER A 309 15.01 -21.56 10.67
C SER A 309 14.57 -20.53 11.73
N LEU A 310 14.63 -19.23 11.41
CA LEU A 310 14.19 -18.14 12.28
C LEU A 310 12.68 -17.86 12.18
N LEU A 311 12.05 -18.35 11.11
CA LEU A 311 10.63 -18.23 10.89
C LEU A 311 9.84 -18.97 11.99
N PRO A 312 8.75 -18.38 12.50
CA PRO A 312 7.77 -19.11 13.31
C PRO A 312 7.37 -20.44 12.66
N SER A 313 7.19 -21.49 13.47
CA SER A 313 6.84 -22.82 12.96
C SER A 313 5.51 -22.83 12.21
N ASN A 314 4.57 -21.95 12.55
CA ASN A 314 3.34 -21.76 11.79
C ASN A 314 3.63 -21.14 10.42
N TRP A 315 4.56 -20.18 10.31
CA TRP A 315 4.91 -19.55 9.02
C TRP A 315 5.62 -20.48 8.03
N VAL A 316 6.39 -21.46 8.54
CA VAL A 316 7.07 -22.46 7.71
C VAL A 316 6.10 -23.53 7.20
N ASN A 317 5.11 -23.91 8.01
CA ASN A 317 4.20 -25.02 7.73
C ASN A 317 2.84 -24.58 7.17
N GLU A 318 2.54 -23.28 7.17
CA GLU A 318 1.34 -22.70 6.54
C GLU A 318 1.57 -22.52 5.03
N SER A 319 1.63 -23.65 4.34
CA SER A 319 0.66 -23.86 3.27
C SER A 319 -0.48 -24.62 3.91
N SER A 320 -1.31 -23.97 4.72
CA SER A 320 -2.53 -24.61 5.15
C SER A 320 -3.28 -25.04 3.89
N ASN A 321 -3.94 -26.20 3.91
CA ASN A 321 -4.79 -26.64 2.79
C ASN A 321 -5.77 -25.51 2.42
N ASP A 322 -6.17 -24.71 3.40
CA ASP A 322 -7.07 -23.57 3.23
C ASP A 322 -6.46 -22.45 2.38
N ILE A 323 -5.26 -21.95 2.69
CA ILE A 323 -4.66 -20.88 1.89
C ILE A 323 -4.37 -21.35 0.46
N THR A 324 -3.88 -22.58 0.31
CA THR A 324 -3.63 -23.18 -1.01
C THR A 324 -4.92 -23.28 -1.83
N TYR A 325 -6.05 -23.59 -1.17
CA TYR A 325 -7.36 -23.69 -1.80
C TYR A 325 -7.91 -22.34 -2.23
N ILE A 326 -7.79 -21.31 -1.38
CA ILE A 326 -8.37 -20.00 -1.67
C ILE A 326 -7.52 -19.15 -2.62
N LYS A 327 -6.20 -19.38 -2.66
CA LYS A 327 -5.25 -18.59 -3.43
C LYS A 327 -5.65 -18.38 -4.89
N PRO A 328 -6.09 -19.40 -5.65
CA PRO A 328 -6.55 -19.19 -7.03
C PRO A 328 -7.69 -18.18 -7.16
N TYR A 329 -8.63 -18.14 -6.21
CA TYR A 329 -9.71 -17.17 -6.20
C TYR A 329 -9.24 -15.76 -5.83
N LEU A 330 -8.31 -15.65 -4.86
CA LEU A 330 -7.66 -14.38 -4.54
C LEU A 330 -6.86 -13.83 -5.72
N ASP A 331 -6.11 -14.67 -6.42
CA ASP A 331 -5.34 -14.28 -7.61
C ASP A 331 -6.27 -13.69 -8.70
N VAL A 332 -7.43 -14.33 -8.97
CA VAL A 332 -8.45 -13.79 -9.89
C VAL A 332 -9.04 -12.49 -9.38
N MET A 333 -9.42 -12.42 -8.11
CA MET A 333 -10.00 -11.23 -7.49
C MET A 333 -9.05 -10.03 -7.59
N TYR A 334 -7.80 -10.18 -7.15
CA TYR A 334 -6.81 -9.11 -7.23
C TYR A 334 -6.54 -8.69 -8.68
N SER A 335 -6.37 -9.64 -9.61
CA SER A 335 -6.12 -9.31 -11.03
C SER A 335 -7.31 -8.56 -11.66
N ALA A 336 -8.55 -8.98 -11.35
CA ALA A 336 -9.76 -8.29 -11.78
C ALA A 336 -9.90 -6.89 -11.16
N MET A 337 -9.55 -6.75 -9.86
CA MET A 337 -9.50 -5.45 -9.20
C MET A 337 -8.49 -4.53 -9.87
N TRP A 338 -7.27 -4.99 -10.15
CA TRP A 338 -6.25 -4.21 -10.84
C TRP A 338 -6.66 -3.80 -12.25
N THR A 339 -7.37 -4.68 -12.98
CA THR A 339 -7.98 -4.35 -14.28
C THR A 339 -8.94 -3.17 -14.20
N THR A 340 -9.71 -3.09 -13.11
CA THR A 340 -10.67 -2.02 -12.87
C THR A 340 -10.05 -0.79 -12.19
N PHE A 341 -8.83 -0.92 -11.69
CA PHE A 341 -8.12 0.11 -10.96
C PHE A 341 -7.31 0.98 -11.93
N TYR A 342 -7.99 1.95 -12.53
CA TYR A 342 -7.35 2.96 -13.36
C TYR A 342 -6.81 4.08 -12.50
N SER A 343 -5.49 4.11 -12.32
CA SER A 343 -4.84 5.27 -11.73
C SER A 343 -4.01 6.00 -12.76
N SER A 344 -4.54 7.12 -13.20
CA SER A 344 -3.94 8.00 -14.19
C SER A 344 -2.62 8.64 -13.75
N THR A 345 -2.25 8.59 -12.47
CA THR A 345 -0.96 9.10 -11.97
C THR A 345 0.18 8.12 -12.05
N TRP A 346 -0.11 6.84 -12.29
CA TRP A 346 0.95 5.84 -12.49
C TRP A 346 1.63 6.03 -13.85
N PHE A 347 1.00 6.79 -14.74
CA PHE A 347 1.31 6.89 -16.14
C PHE A 347 1.55 8.34 -16.56
N GLU A 348 2.55 8.53 -17.40
CA GLU A 348 2.95 9.84 -17.93
C GLU A 348 2.07 10.26 -19.11
N SER A 349 1.24 9.33 -19.61
CA SER A 349 0.34 9.56 -20.74
C SER A 349 -0.84 8.61 -20.72
N GLU A 350 -1.93 9.03 -21.37
CA GLU A 350 -3.11 8.22 -21.62
C GLU A 350 -2.79 6.90 -22.35
N GLN A 351 -1.82 6.91 -23.27
CA GLN A 351 -1.42 5.69 -23.98
C GLN A 351 -0.86 4.64 -23.01
N GLN A 352 -0.01 5.06 -22.06
CA GLN A 352 0.53 4.18 -21.03
C GLN A 352 -0.57 3.66 -20.09
N VAL A 353 -1.57 4.49 -19.76
CA VAL A 353 -2.77 4.03 -19.04
C VAL A 353 -3.39 2.87 -19.81
N LEU A 354 -3.78 3.07 -21.08
CA LEU A 354 -4.43 2.04 -21.90
C LEU A 354 -3.60 0.76 -22.09
N GLU A 355 -2.28 0.88 -22.24
CA GLU A 355 -1.37 -0.28 -22.32
C GLU A 355 -1.39 -1.10 -21.03
N HIS A 356 -1.38 -0.43 -19.88
CA HIS A 356 -1.47 -1.09 -18.58
C HIS A 356 -2.85 -1.71 -18.35
N MET A 357 -3.94 -1.04 -18.73
CA MET A 357 -5.29 -1.61 -18.68
C MET A 357 -5.35 -2.94 -19.45
N LYS A 358 -4.81 -2.95 -20.67
CA LYS A 358 -4.74 -4.17 -21.50
C LYS A 358 -3.87 -5.25 -20.87
N TYR A 359 -2.76 -4.88 -20.22
CA TYR A 359 -1.92 -5.82 -19.50
C TYR A 359 -2.70 -6.53 -18.38
N PHE A 360 -3.44 -5.80 -17.54
CA PHE A 360 -4.22 -6.40 -16.45
C PHE A 360 -5.42 -7.20 -16.95
N VAL A 361 -6.07 -6.79 -18.05
CA VAL A 361 -7.09 -7.60 -18.72
C VAL A 361 -6.49 -8.96 -19.13
N GLN A 362 -5.33 -8.96 -19.79
CA GLN A 362 -4.64 -10.17 -20.21
C GLN A 362 -4.14 -11.01 -19.03
N ASP A 363 -3.72 -10.37 -17.94
CA ASP A 363 -3.36 -11.05 -16.71
C ASP A 363 -4.57 -11.76 -16.10
N THR A 364 -5.71 -11.06 -16.05
CA THR A 364 -6.99 -11.60 -15.55
C THR A 364 -7.41 -12.83 -16.37
N GLU A 365 -7.31 -12.77 -17.70
CA GLU A 365 -7.56 -13.94 -18.57
C GLU A 365 -6.66 -15.13 -18.18
N LYS A 366 -5.35 -14.90 -17.96
CA LYS A 366 -4.40 -15.96 -17.62
C LYS A 366 -4.71 -16.60 -16.27
N VAL A 367 -5.02 -15.79 -15.24
CA VAL A 367 -5.33 -16.33 -13.91
C VAL A 367 -6.67 -17.08 -13.91
N ILE A 368 -7.67 -16.64 -14.68
CA ILE A 368 -8.93 -17.38 -14.88
C ILE A 368 -8.66 -18.74 -15.55
N ILE A 369 -7.85 -18.75 -16.62
CA ILE A 369 -7.47 -20.01 -17.29
C ILE A 369 -6.73 -20.94 -16.32
N LYS A 370 -5.88 -20.40 -15.45
CA LYS A 370 -5.16 -21.17 -14.43
C LYS A 370 -6.13 -21.77 -13.40
N LEU A 371 -7.09 -20.99 -12.91
CA LEU A 371 -8.13 -21.47 -11.98
C LEU A 371 -8.90 -22.64 -12.60
N ASN A 372 -9.38 -22.48 -13.84
CA ASN A 372 -10.16 -23.52 -14.52
C ASN A 372 -9.41 -24.84 -14.74
N LYS A 373 -8.07 -24.80 -14.85
CA LYS A 373 -7.22 -26.00 -14.94
C LYS A 373 -7.01 -26.72 -13.61
N VAL A 374 -7.15 -26.01 -12.49
CA VAL A 374 -7.04 -26.59 -11.14
C VAL A 374 -8.38 -27.23 -10.75
N SER A 375 -9.49 -26.70 -11.23
CA SER A 375 -10.84 -27.21 -10.98
C SER A 375 -11.29 -28.35 -11.90
N SER A 376 -10.57 -28.61 -13.00
CA SER A 376 -10.81 -29.70 -13.96
C SER A 376 -10.02 -30.97 -13.61
#